data_AF-A0A937DGS4-F1
#
_entry.id   AF-A0A937DGS4-F1
#
_cell.length_a   1.000
_cell.length_b   1.000
_cell.length_c   1.000
_cell.angle_alpha   90.00
_cell.angle_beta   90.00
_cell.angle_gamma   90.00
#
_symmetry.space_group_name_H-M   'P 1'
#
loop_
_entity.id
_entity.type
_entity.pdbx_description
1 polymer ?
#
loop_
_entity_poly.entity_id
_entity_poly.type
_entity_poly.pdbx_seq_one_letter_code
_entity_poly.pdbx_strand_id
1 'polypeptide(L)'
;MARTKRLIVFVVSACLSWTGFVQPVMANELITAEQVVQRQSLDASTLDVRAQLQARLNRADVASALMERGVSSEEASRRVAALSDAEAAMLLAEIDEAPAGASGELIGTLILVLFILVFSDILGFTRIFPFLRPAR
;
A
#
# COMPACT_ATOMS: atom_id res chain seq x y z
N MET A 1 -43.42 4.04 3.15
CA MET A 1 -42.85 3.90 1.79
C MET A 1 -42.15 5.16 1.27
N ALA A 2 -42.71 6.38 1.42
CA ALA A 2 -42.04 7.59 0.93
C ALA A 2 -40.70 7.92 1.63
N ARG A 3 -40.59 7.64 2.94
CA ARG A 3 -39.35 7.86 3.72
C ARG A 3 -38.24 6.88 3.37
N THR A 4 -38.56 5.60 3.18
CA THR A 4 -37.59 4.57 2.75
C THR A 4 -37.11 4.78 1.32
N LYS A 5 -37.99 5.23 0.41
CA LYS A 5 -37.60 5.58 -0.96
C LYS A 5 -36.65 6.79 -1.00
N ARG A 6 -36.86 7.79 -0.13
CA ARG A 6 -35.95 8.94 0.02
C ARG A 6 -34.59 8.53 0.57
N LEU A 7 -34.54 7.66 1.59
CA LEU A 7 -33.28 7.15 2.13
C LEU A 7 -32.47 6.36 1.10
N ILE A 8 -33.12 5.50 0.30
CA ILE A 8 -32.45 4.76 -0.78
C ILE A 8 -31.85 5.71 -1.82
N VAL A 9 -32.59 6.76 -2.21
CA VAL A 9 -32.09 7.77 -3.16
C VAL A 9 -30.88 8.53 -2.60
N PHE A 10 -30.91 8.90 -1.31
CA PHE A 10 -29.75 9.54 -0.68
C PHE A 10 -28.52 8.65 -0.62
N VAL A 11 -28.69 7.36 -0.28
CA VAL A 11 -27.57 6.40 -0.24
C VAL A 11 -26.98 6.17 -1.62
N VAL A 12 -27.82 5.97 -2.64
CA VAL A 12 -27.36 5.78 -4.03
C VAL A 12 -26.64 7.03 -4.53
N SER A 13 -27.20 8.23 -4.29
CA SER A 13 -26.57 9.48 -4.72
C SER A 13 -25.23 9.75 -4.01
N ALA A 14 -25.09 9.36 -2.74
CA ALA A 14 -23.83 9.45 -2.00
C ALA A 14 -22.77 8.48 -2.55
N CYS A 15 -23.16 7.26 -2.94
CA CYS A 15 -22.26 6.29 -3.57
C CYS A 15 -21.73 6.78 -4.92
N LEU A 16 -22.58 7.39 -5.76
CA LEU A 16 -22.15 7.91 -7.07
C LEU A 16 -21.22 9.14 -6.96
N SER A 17 -21.34 9.94 -5.90
CA SER A 17 -20.44 11.08 -5.68
C SER A 17 -19.03 10.65 -5.26
N TRP A 18 -18.88 9.48 -4.61
CA TRP A 18 -17.59 9.00 -4.13
C TRP A 18 -16.68 8.48 -5.25
N THR A 19 -17.26 7.97 -6.34
CA THR A 19 -16.49 7.44 -7.49
C THR A 19 -15.72 8.50 -8.27
N GLY A 20 -15.97 9.80 -8.04
CA GLY A 20 -15.28 10.90 -8.72
C GLY A 20 -13.84 11.18 -8.23
N PHE A 21 -13.41 10.57 -7.12
CA PHE A 21 -12.10 10.85 -6.52
C PHE A 21 -10.98 9.87 -6.89
N VAL A 22 -11.23 8.87 -7.75
CA VAL A 22 -10.18 7.97 -8.22
C VAL A 22 -9.41 8.64 -9.36
N GLN A 23 -8.43 9.47 -9.01
CA GLN A 23 -7.47 10.01 -9.99
C GLN A 23 -6.59 8.86 -10.49
N PRO A 24 -6.45 8.64 -11.81
CA PRO A 24 -5.42 7.73 -12.30
C PRO A 24 -4.05 8.36 -12.04
N VAL A 25 -3.23 7.73 -11.21
CA VAL A 25 -1.79 8.02 -11.15
C VAL A 25 -1.20 7.60 -12.49
N MET A 26 -1.03 8.57 -13.38
CA MET A 26 -0.30 8.38 -14.63
C MET A 26 1.20 8.45 -14.30
N ALA A 27 1.78 7.31 -13.94
CA ALA A 27 3.23 7.14 -13.89
C ALA A 27 3.76 7.12 -15.34
N ASN A 28 3.94 8.31 -15.92
CA ASN A 28 4.61 8.48 -17.20
C ASN A 28 5.85 9.37 -16.99
N GLU A 29 6.73 8.94 -16.09
CA GLU A 29 8.04 9.56 -15.92
C GLU A 29 9.00 8.89 -16.92
N LEU A 30 9.18 9.53 -18.08
CA LEU A 30 10.28 9.22 -18.99
C LEU A 30 11.57 9.69 -18.30
N ILE A 31 12.26 8.77 -17.63
CA ILE A 31 13.58 9.02 -17.03
C ILE A 31 14.57 9.31 -18.16
N THR A 32 14.99 10.56 -18.31
CA THR A 32 16.07 10.96 -19.22
C THR A 32 17.42 10.47 -18.67
N ALA A 33 18.29 9.97 -19.55
CA ALA A 33 19.61 9.43 -19.17
C ALA A 33 20.46 10.46 -18.40
N GLU A 34 20.25 11.75 -18.62
CA GLU A 34 20.91 12.83 -17.90
C GLU A 34 20.55 12.87 -16.40
N GLN A 35 19.32 12.50 -16.01
CA GLN A 35 18.91 12.47 -14.61
C GLN A 35 19.55 11.29 -13.84
N VAL A 36 19.84 10.19 -14.53
CA VAL A 36 20.53 9.03 -13.95
C VAL A 36 21.99 9.38 -13.63
N VAL A 37 22.67 10.12 -14.51
CA VAL A 37 24.06 10.55 -14.32
C VAL A 37 24.19 11.58 -13.19
N GLN A 38 23.23 12.50 -13.03
CA GLN A 38 23.27 13.50 -11.95
C GLN A 38 23.14 12.85 -10.56
N ARG A 39 22.33 11.77 -10.43
CA ARG A 39 22.14 11.02 -9.17
C ARG A 39 23.40 10.23 -8.74
N GLN A 40 24.33 9.98 -9.67
CA GLN A 40 25.54 9.21 -9.42
C GLN A 40 26.62 9.97 -8.62
N SER A 41 26.46 11.29 -8.42
CA SER A 41 27.46 12.13 -7.73
C SER A 41 27.34 12.19 -6.20
N LEU A 42 26.52 11.33 -5.58
CA LEU A 42 26.24 11.34 -4.14
C LEU A 42 26.88 10.15 -3.40
N ASP A 43 28.22 10.14 -3.30
CA ASP A 43 28.98 9.10 -2.58
C ASP A 43 28.64 8.99 -1.07
N ALA A 44 28.02 10.01 -0.47
CA ALA A 44 27.52 9.94 0.91
C ALA A 44 26.13 9.29 1.02
N SER A 45 25.34 9.30 -0.06
CA SER A 45 24.00 8.71 -0.10
C SER A 45 24.02 7.21 -0.40
N THR A 46 25.10 6.69 -0.98
CA THR A 46 25.21 5.27 -1.36
C THR A 46 25.32 4.33 -0.16
N LEU A 47 26.01 4.74 0.90
CA LEU A 47 26.04 3.99 2.17
C LEU A 47 24.66 3.93 2.82
N ASP A 48 23.89 5.02 2.74
CA ASP A 48 22.54 5.11 3.28
C ASP A 48 21.56 4.21 2.50
N VAL A 49 21.65 4.20 1.16
CA VAL A 49 20.84 3.31 0.30
C VAL A 49 21.04 1.83 0.63
N ARG A 50 22.30 1.38 0.78
CA ARG A 50 22.59 -0.03 1.14
C ARG A 50 22.08 -0.37 2.54
N ALA A 51 22.23 0.53 3.51
CA ALA A 51 21.71 0.33 4.86
C ALA A 51 20.17 0.22 4.87
N GLN A 52 19.49 1.05 4.07
CA GLN A 52 18.03 1.00 3.91
C GLN A 52 17.57 -0.31 3.26
N LEU A 53 18.25 -0.78 2.20
CA LEU A 53 17.96 -2.09 1.58
C LEU A 53 18.13 -3.24 2.57
N GLN A 54 19.21 -3.24 3.36
CA GLN A 54 19.42 -4.25 4.40
C GLN A 54 18.33 -4.20 5.48
N ALA A 55 17.91 -3.01 5.91
CA ALA A 55 16.82 -2.86 6.87
C ALA A 55 15.49 -3.44 6.31
N ARG A 56 15.21 -3.27 5.01
CA ARG A 56 14.03 -3.85 4.35
C ARG A 56 14.11 -5.37 4.28
N LEU A 57 15.26 -5.93 3.89
CA LEU A 57 15.48 -7.38 3.82
C LEU A 57 15.41 -8.08 5.18
N ASN A 58 15.79 -7.39 6.25
CA ASN A 58 15.74 -7.91 7.62
C ASN A 58 14.33 -7.95 8.22
N ARG A 59 13.32 -7.36 7.57
CA ARG A 59 11.94 -7.48 8.06
C ARG A 59 11.47 -8.93 7.98
N ALA A 60 10.81 -9.41 9.03
CA ALA A 60 10.38 -10.80 9.16
C ALA A 60 9.45 -11.27 8.02
N ASP A 61 8.58 -10.38 7.54
CA ASP A 61 7.68 -10.65 6.42
C ASP A 61 8.42 -10.78 5.08
N VAL A 62 9.40 -9.90 4.84
CA VAL A 62 10.25 -9.95 3.64
C VAL A 62 11.14 -11.19 3.64
N ALA A 63 11.78 -11.50 4.76
CA ALA A 63 12.62 -12.69 4.91
C ALA A 63 11.81 -13.98 4.70
N SER A 64 10.59 -14.05 5.25
CA SER A 64 9.69 -15.20 5.07
C SER A 64 9.28 -15.36 3.60
N ALA A 65 8.88 -14.27 2.93
CA ALA A 65 8.52 -14.29 1.52
C ALA A 65 9.70 -14.68 0.60
N LEU A 66 10.93 -14.25 0.94
CA LEU A 66 12.13 -14.66 0.22
C LEU A 66 12.43 -16.15 0.43
N MET A 67 12.27 -16.66 1.66
CA MET A 67 12.45 -18.08 1.97
C MET A 67 11.43 -18.96 1.24
N GLU A 68 10.16 -18.54 1.15
CA GLU A 68 9.14 -19.21 0.35
C GLU A 68 9.51 -19.30 -1.13
N ARG A 69 10.26 -18.32 -1.63
CA ARG A 69 10.82 -18.29 -2.99
C ARG A 69 12.17 -19.01 -3.11
N GLY A 70 12.65 -19.65 -2.05
CA GLY A 70 13.90 -20.40 -2.02
C GLY A 70 15.17 -19.55 -1.86
N VAL A 71 15.04 -18.29 -1.43
CA VAL A 71 16.17 -17.37 -1.20
C VAL A 71 16.36 -17.17 0.30
N SER A 72 17.56 -17.47 0.82
CA SER A 72 17.90 -17.19 2.22
C SER A 72 18.24 -15.71 2.43
N SER A 73 18.06 -15.20 3.65
CA SER A 73 18.42 -13.82 4.01
C SER A 73 19.91 -13.52 3.80
N GLU A 74 20.78 -14.49 4.10
CA GLU A 74 22.23 -14.40 3.84
C GLU A 74 22.54 -14.20 2.34
N GLU A 75 21.86 -14.97 1.48
CA GLU A 75 22.05 -14.91 0.03
C GLU A 75 21.51 -13.60 -0.55
N ALA A 76 20.35 -13.13 -0.06
CA ALA A 76 19.81 -11.83 -0.44
C ALA A 76 20.75 -10.68 -0.04
N SER A 77 21.29 -10.71 1.18
CA SER A 77 22.27 -9.73 1.67
C SER A 77 23.54 -9.72 0.82
N ARG A 78 24.03 -10.90 0.43
CA ARG A 78 25.20 -11.03 -0.45
C ARG A 78 24.95 -10.42 -1.84
N ARG A 79 23.75 -10.61 -2.40
CA ARG A 79 23.38 -10.01 -3.69
C ARG A 79 23.32 -8.49 -3.60
N VAL A 80 22.72 -7.93 -2.55
CA VAL A 80 22.72 -6.47 -2.32
C VAL A 80 24.14 -5.92 -2.17
N ALA A 81 25.04 -6.63 -1.50
CA ALA A 81 26.44 -6.24 -1.39
C ALA A 81 27.19 -6.27 -2.74
N ALA A 82 26.77 -7.12 -3.68
CA ALA A 82 27.34 -7.23 -5.01
C ALA A 82 26.78 -6.21 -6.03
N LEU A 83 25.69 -5.51 -5.70
CA LEU A 83 25.11 -4.49 -6.59
C LEU A 83 26.00 -3.26 -6.67
N SER A 84 26.07 -2.69 -7.88
CA SER A 84 26.62 -1.34 -8.06
C SER A 84 25.74 -0.31 -7.36
N ASP A 85 26.30 0.87 -7.09
CA ASP A 85 25.58 1.94 -6.38
C ASP A 85 24.32 2.38 -7.11
N ALA A 86 24.37 2.46 -8.45
CA ALA A 86 23.23 2.83 -9.28
C ALA A 86 22.13 1.76 -9.23
N GLU A 87 22.48 0.47 -9.28
CA GLU A 87 21.52 -0.63 -9.21
C GLU A 87 20.88 -0.72 -7.83
N ALA A 88 21.62 -0.48 -6.76
CA ALA A 88 21.08 -0.45 -5.40
C ALA A 88 20.06 0.69 -5.23
N ALA A 89 20.34 1.88 -5.76
CA ALA A 89 19.41 3.00 -5.71
C ALA A 89 18.14 2.74 -6.52
N MET A 90 18.27 2.14 -7.71
CA MET A 90 17.13 1.77 -8.55
C MET A 90 16.26 0.69 -7.87
N LEU A 91 16.89 -0.32 -7.26
CA LEU A 91 16.19 -1.38 -6.54
C LEU A 91 15.44 -0.84 -5.31
N LEU A 92 16.04 0.09 -4.56
CA LEU A 92 15.38 0.70 -3.40
C LEU A 92 14.13 1.49 -3.83
N ALA A 93 14.22 2.25 -4.92
CA ALA A 93 13.09 2.97 -5.48
C ALA A 93 11.95 2.02 -5.90
N GLU A 94 12.28 0.92 -6.58
CA GLU A 94 11.30 -0.11 -6.97
C GLU A 94 10.64 -0.76 -5.74
N ILE A 95 11.39 -1.02 -4.66
CA ILE A 95 10.86 -1.59 -3.41
C ILE A 95 9.93 -0.61 -2.68
N ASP A 96 10.19 0.70 -2.77
CA ASP A 96 9.33 1.73 -2.19
C ASP A 96 8.05 1.95 -3.01
N GLU A 97 8.12 1.77 -4.33
CA GLU A 97 6.96 1.86 -5.22
C GLU A 97 6.12 0.58 -5.22
N ALA A 98 6.75 -0.58 -5.01
CA ALA A 98 6.05 -1.83 -4.86
C ALA A 98 5.10 -1.75 -3.64
N PRO A 99 3.79 -1.99 -3.81
CA PRO A 99 2.85 -1.99 -2.71
C PRO A 99 3.16 -3.18 -1.80
N ALA A 100 4.07 -2.98 -0.84
CA ALA A 100 4.37 -3.95 0.19
C ALA A 100 3.06 -4.18 0.94
N GLY A 101 2.44 -5.35 0.77
CA GLY A 101 1.05 -5.68 1.13
C GLY A 101 0.62 -5.54 2.60
N ALA A 102 1.41 -4.82 3.40
CA ALA A 102 1.06 -4.29 4.71
C ALA A 102 1.06 -2.74 4.74
N SER A 103 1.02 -2.08 3.58
CA SER A 103 0.80 -0.65 3.47
C SER A 103 -0.55 -0.30 4.09
N GLY A 104 -0.62 0.85 4.78
CA GLY A 104 -1.77 1.29 5.57
C GLY A 104 -3.12 1.31 4.84
N GLU A 105 -3.14 1.10 3.53
CA GLU A 105 -4.34 0.82 2.73
C GLU A 105 -5.09 -0.42 3.16
N LEU A 106 -4.43 -1.51 3.57
CA LEU A 106 -5.16 -2.69 4.05
C LEU A 106 -5.85 -2.39 5.38
N ILE A 107 -5.15 -1.72 6.30
CA ILE A 107 -5.72 -1.25 7.56
C ILE A 107 -6.87 -0.26 7.28
N GLY A 108 -6.67 0.69 6.37
CA GLY A 108 -7.67 1.68 5.97
C GLY A 108 -8.91 1.03 5.35
N THR A 109 -8.72 0.05 4.46
CA THR A 109 -9.80 -0.73 3.83
C THR A 109 -10.53 -1.56 4.86
N LEU A 110 -9.82 -2.23 5.78
CA LEU A 110 -10.42 -3.01 6.85
C LEU A 110 -11.27 -2.13 7.77
N ILE A 111 -10.76 -0.96 8.16
CA ILE A 111 -11.49 0.02 8.97
C ILE A 111 -12.72 0.55 8.20
N LEU A 112 -12.58 0.88 6.92
CA LEU A 112 -13.69 1.34 6.08
C LEU A 112 -14.81 0.29 6.01
N VAL A 113 -14.46 -0.97 5.73
CA VAL A 113 -15.42 -2.09 5.71
C VAL A 113 -16.09 -2.23 7.08
N LEU A 114 -15.34 -2.13 8.17
CA LEU A 114 -15.90 -2.14 9.53
C LEU A 114 -16.94 -1.03 9.71
N PHE A 115 -16.63 0.21 9.33
CA PHE A 115 -17.58 1.33 9.42
C PHE A 115 -18.85 1.07 8.61
N ILE A 116 -18.72 0.60 7.37
CA ILE A 116 -19.87 0.26 6.52
C ILE A 116 -20.74 -0.80 7.21
N LEU A 117 -20.14 -1.86 7.76
CA LEU A 117 -20.88 -2.92 8.45
C LEU A 117 -21.53 -2.42 9.75
N VAL A 118 -20.85 -1.59 10.53
CA VAL A 118 -21.39 -0.98 11.77
C VAL A 118 -22.60 -0.09 11.45
N PHE A 119 -22.52 0.78 10.46
CA PHE A 119 -23.66 1.61 10.05
C PHE A 119 -24.81 0.76 9.50
N SER A 120 -24.50 -0.28 8.73
CA SER A 120 -25.50 -1.22 8.20
C SER A 120 -26.25 -1.97 9.31
N ASP A 121 -25.58 -2.36 10.39
CA ASP A 121 -26.20 -3.01 11.56
C ASP A 121 -27.06 -2.03 12.37
N ILE A 122 -26.58 -0.79 12.58
CA ILE A 122 -27.36 0.26 13.24
C ILE A 122 -28.62 0.59 12.43
N LEU A 123 -28.54 0.63 11.10
CA LEU A 123 -29.72 0.85 10.24
C LEU A 123 -30.64 -0.38 10.15
N GLY A 124 -30.23 -1.53 10.69
CA GLY A 124 -31.00 -2.77 10.69
C GLY A 124 -31.00 -3.52 9.36
N PHE A 125 -30.09 -3.19 8.44
CA PHE A 125 -29.92 -3.92 7.18
C PHE A 125 -29.19 -5.25 7.36
N THR A 126 -28.32 -5.35 8.36
CA THR A 126 -27.57 -6.57 8.71
C THR A 126 -27.55 -6.78 10.23
N ARG A 127 -27.10 -7.96 10.68
CA ARG A 127 -26.98 -8.35 12.10
C ARG A 127 -25.67 -9.10 12.32
N ILE A 128 -24.56 -8.45 12.05
CA ILE A 128 -23.22 -9.05 12.09
C ILE A 128 -22.57 -8.84 13.46
N PHE A 129 -22.87 -7.71 14.11
CA PHE A 129 -22.34 -7.32 15.41
C PHE A 129 -23.44 -7.40 16.48
N PRO A 130 -23.51 -8.48 17.29
CA PRO A 130 -24.62 -8.72 18.22
C PRO A 130 -24.69 -7.72 19.38
N PHE A 131 -23.63 -6.94 19.59
CA PHE A 131 -23.58 -5.87 20.59
C PHE A 131 -24.19 -4.54 20.08
N LEU A 132 -24.38 -4.38 18.77
CA LEU A 132 -25.03 -3.20 18.21
C LEU A 132 -26.56 -3.34 18.29
N ARG A 133 -27.20 -2.31 18.85
CA ARG A 133 -28.66 -2.18 18.86
C ARG A 133 -29.10 -1.38 17.63
N PRO A 134 -30.02 -1.90 16.80
CA PRO A 134 -30.49 -1.18 15.64
C PRO A 134 -31.22 0.09 16.08
N ALA A 135 -30.92 1.21 15.42
CA ALA A 135 -31.65 2.45 15.50
C ALA A 135 -33.04 2.22 14.90
N ARG A 136 -34.04 2.49 15.73
CA ARG A 136 -35.44 2.12 15.52
C ARG A 136 -36.13 2.94 14.43
#